data_AF-A0A8W8M764-F1
#
_entry.id   AF-A0A8W8M764-F1
#
_cell.length_a   1.000
_cell.length_b   1.000
_cell.length_c   1.000
_cell.angle_alpha   90.00
_cell.angle_beta   90.00
_cell.angle_gamma   90.00
#
_symmetry.space_group_name_H-M   'P 1'
#
loop_
_entity.id
_entity.type
_entity.pdbx_description
1 polymer ?
#
loop_
_entity_poly.entity_id
_entity_poly.type
_entity_poly.pdbx_seq_one_letter_code
_entity_poly.pdbx_strand_id
1 'polypeptide(L)'
;MVWFRLAAFVGAAYLCLGCTPLPRVDQEDYCYADTAFVAEITKKNIDEVEIKYEYTVQKMYKGDPGSRTLVGFGEMNSCGPQNLEPNTEYLIYGKSNIITKANDFDSNTLQIVAYKNMDDVKNKDIERMEKFYDCSCKINHDYDAFINMPSSGLPEPASNECNAPSDFCPNSGFCKKSIEGQCTWGSLGDCY
;
A
#
# COMPACT_ATOMS: atom_id res chain seq x y z
N MET A 1 -44.26 -15.40 -14.83
CA MET A 1 -42.86 -15.20 -15.27
C MET A 1 -42.34 -13.85 -14.77
N VAL A 2 -42.13 -13.70 -13.46
CA VAL A 2 -41.62 -12.44 -12.85
C VAL A 2 -40.62 -12.78 -11.75
N TRP A 3 -39.70 -13.72 -12.01
CA TRP A 3 -38.73 -14.19 -11.01
C TRP A 3 -37.28 -14.25 -11.53
N PHE A 4 -37.01 -13.64 -12.69
CA PHE A 4 -35.66 -13.64 -13.30
C PHE A 4 -35.05 -12.24 -13.46
N ARG A 5 -35.72 -11.17 -13.02
CA ARG A 5 -35.20 -9.79 -13.15
C ARG A 5 -34.63 -9.18 -11.87
N LEU A 6 -34.80 -9.82 -10.72
CA LEU A 6 -34.29 -9.32 -9.44
C LEU A 6 -32.89 -9.84 -9.06
N ALA A 7 -32.44 -10.97 -9.63
CA ALA A 7 -31.12 -11.53 -9.33
C ALA A 7 -29.96 -10.73 -9.97
N ALA A 8 -30.21 -10.01 -11.06
CA ALA A 8 -29.17 -9.25 -11.76
C ALA A 8 -28.78 -7.94 -11.04
N PHE A 9 -29.66 -7.36 -10.21
CA PHE A 9 -29.36 -6.11 -9.49
C PHE A 9 -28.58 -6.32 -8.19
N VAL A 10 -28.75 -7.47 -7.53
CA VAL A 10 -28.02 -7.78 -6.28
C VAL A 10 -26.57 -8.18 -6.56
N GLY A 11 -26.27 -8.74 -7.74
CA GLY A 11 -24.91 -9.11 -8.13
C GLY A 11 -24.00 -7.93 -8.50
N ALA A 12 -24.55 -6.83 -9.01
CA ALA A 12 -23.76 -5.66 -9.41
C ALA A 12 -23.27 -4.82 -8.21
N ALA A 13 -24.02 -4.79 -7.11
CA ALA A 13 -23.61 -4.06 -5.90
C ALA A 13 -22.47 -4.74 -5.12
N TYR A 14 -22.37 -6.08 -5.20
CA TYR A 14 -21.32 -6.83 -4.50
C TYR A 14 -19.94 -6.69 -5.15
N LEU A 15 -19.87 -6.40 -6.45
CA LEU A 15 -18.59 -6.23 -7.16
C LEU A 15 -17.94 -4.86 -6.92
N CYS A 16 -18.71 -3.85 -6.51
CA CYS A 16 -18.15 -2.53 -6.17
C CYS A 16 -17.59 -2.45 -4.73
N LEU A 17 -17.90 -3.40 -3.85
CA LEU A 17 -17.46 -3.38 -2.45
C LEU A 17 -16.08 -4.02 -2.22
N GLY A 18 -15.55 -4.76 -3.19
CA GLY A 18 -14.27 -5.47 -3.02
C GLY A 18 -13.04 -4.56 -3.07
N CYS A 19 -13.18 -3.33 -3.57
CA CYS A 19 -12.04 -2.47 -3.93
C CYS A 19 -12.23 -1.02 -3.53
N THR A 20 -12.97 -0.78 -2.45
CA THR A 20 -12.73 0.44 -1.68
C THR A 20 -11.60 0.09 -0.71
N PRO A 21 -10.32 0.30 -1.05
CA PRO A 21 -9.25 0.07 -0.08
C PRO A 21 -9.56 0.96 1.12
N LEU A 22 -9.73 0.34 2.28
CA LEU A 22 -9.70 1.09 3.52
C LEU A 22 -8.36 1.84 3.51
N PRO A 23 -8.36 3.17 3.71
CA PRO A 23 -7.13 3.94 3.66
C PRO A 23 -6.18 3.40 4.72
N ARG A 24 -4.92 3.32 4.35
CA ARG A 24 -3.84 2.88 5.23
C ARG A 24 -2.84 4.00 5.35
N VAL A 25 -2.15 4.03 6.48
CA VAL A 25 -1.01 4.94 6.63
C VAL A 25 0.15 4.35 5.84
N ASP A 26 0.86 5.19 5.10
CA ASP A 26 1.93 4.79 4.19
C ASP A 26 3.03 3.92 4.86
N GLN A 27 3.26 4.16 6.15
CA GLN A 27 4.15 3.33 6.98
C GLN A 27 3.78 1.85 6.97
N GLU A 28 2.49 1.52 6.94
CA GLU A 28 2.05 0.13 6.97
C GLU A 28 2.44 -0.62 5.69
N ASP A 29 2.31 0.03 4.54
CA ASP A 29 2.70 -0.56 3.26
C ASP A 29 4.22 -0.66 3.17
N TYR A 30 4.95 0.37 3.63
CA TYR A 30 6.40 0.33 3.78
C TYR A 30 6.85 -0.84 4.67
N CYS A 31 6.17 -1.06 5.79
CA CYS A 31 6.51 -2.13 6.73
C CYS A 31 6.13 -3.51 6.24
N TYR A 32 5.04 -3.63 5.48
CA TYR A 32 4.62 -4.89 4.85
C TYR A 32 5.54 -5.30 3.69
N ALA A 33 6.10 -4.33 2.98
CA ALA A 33 7.02 -4.55 1.88
C ALA A 33 8.39 -5.06 2.36
N ASP A 34 9.06 -5.85 1.52
CA ASP A 34 10.45 -6.26 1.76
C ASP A 34 11.43 -5.20 1.25
N THR A 35 11.02 -4.46 0.21
CA THR A 35 11.81 -3.41 -0.41
C THR A 35 11.03 -2.10 -0.57
N ALA A 36 11.75 -0.98 -0.51
CA ALA A 36 11.25 0.35 -0.82
C ALA A 36 12.33 1.11 -1.58
N PHE A 37 12.02 1.59 -2.78
CA PHE A 37 13.01 2.16 -3.68
C PHE A 37 12.35 3.09 -4.71
N VAL A 38 13.13 4.04 -5.23
CA VAL A 38 12.77 4.82 -6.42
C VAL A 38 13.31 4.10 -7.63
N ALA A 39 12.46 3.91 -8.63
CA ALA A 39 12.87 3.37 -9.91
C ALA A 39 12.16 4.06 -11.06
N GLU A 40 12.88 4.18 -12.17
CA GLU A 40 12.33 4.54 -13.46
C GLU A 40 11.82 3.29 -14.17
N ILE A 41 10.57 3.30 -14.61
CA ILE A 41 10.01 2.20 -15.40
C ILE A 41 10.54 2.31 -16.83
N THR A 42 11.25 1.30 -17.30
CA THR A 42 11.82 1.30 -18.66
C THR A 42 10.91 0.60 -19.65
N LYS A 43 10.13 -0.39 -19.18
CA LYS A 43 9.23 -1.16 -20.04
C LYS A 43 8.05 -1.71 -19.26
N LYS A 44 6.93 -1.86 -19.96
CA LYS A 44 5.66 -2.38 -19.45
C LYS A 44 5.16 -3.47 -20.39
N ASN A 45 4.89 -4.65 -19.85
CA ASN A 45 4.29 -5.78 -20.56
C ASN A 45 2.96 -6.12 -19.90
N ILE A 46 1.86 -5.90 -20.63
CA ILE A 46 0.50 -6.07 -20.11
C ILE A 46 0.02 -7.49 -20.40
N ASP A 47 -0.45 -8.18 -19.36
CA ASP A 47 -1.23 -9.41 -19.43
C ASP A 47 -2.60 -9.16 -18.77
N GLU A 48 -3.57 -10.03 -19.02
CA GLU A 48 -4.92 -9.96 -18.43
C GLU A 48 -4.85 -10.07 -16.90
N VAL A 49 -3.94 -10.90 -16.38
CA VAL A 49 -3.85 -11.22 -14.95
C VAL A 49 -2.84 -10.35 -14.21
N GLU A 50 -1.73 -10.01 -14.86
CA GLU A 50 -0.60 -9.29 -14.26
C GLU A 50 0.03 -8.30 -15.24
N ILE A 51 0.65 -7.25 -14.73
CA ILE A 51 1.48 -6.36 -15.54
C ILE A 51 2.92 -6.49 -15.07
N LYS A 52 3.83 -6.81 -15.99
CA LYS A 52 5.25 -6.94 -15.71
C LYS A 52 5.99 -5.69 -16.12
N TYR A 53 6.86 -5.22 -15.25
CA TYR A 53 7.64 -4.02 -15.45
C TYR A 53 9.14 -4.33 -15.42
N GLU A 54 9.85 -3.80 -16.41
CA GLU A 54 11.30 -3.62 -16.33
C GLU A 54 11.57 -2.22 -15.77
N TYR A 55 12.59 -2.09 -14.93
CA TYR A 55 12.87 -0.87 -14.21
C TYR A 55 14.37 -0.69 -13.95
N THR A 56 14.77 0.56 -13.73
CA THR A 56 16.12 0.93 -13.28
C THR A 56 16.03 1.57 -11.91
N VAL A 57 16.73 1.00 -10.92
CA VAL A 57 16.75 1.53 -9.55
C VAL A 57 17.59 2.81 -9.51
N GLN A 58 17.00 3.87 -8.96
CA GLN A 58 17.66 5.18 -8.79
C GLN A 58 18.10 5.37 -7.34
N LYS A 59 17.28 4.96 -6.38
CA LYS A 59 17.60 5.04 -4.94
C LYS A 59 16.89 3.94 -4.16
N MET A 60 17.56 3.38 -3.15
CA MET A 60 16.97 2.39 -2.23
C MET A 60 16.78 2.99 -0.83
N TYR A 61 15.64 2.70 -0.21
CA TYR A 61 15.30 3.09 1.16
C TYR A 61 15.19 1.89 2.10
N LYS A 62 14.75 0.74 1.57
CA LYS A 62 14.61 -0.52 2.30
C LYS A 62 14.91 -1.68 1.37
N GLY A 63 15.72 -2.62 1.84
CA GLY A 63 16.05 -3.85 1.10
C GLY A 63 16.69 -3.59 -0.27
N ASP A 64 17.06 -4.67 -0.95
CA ASP A 64 17.55 -4.63 -2.33
C ASP A 64 16.55 -5.36 -3.24
N PRO A 65 15.93 -4.69 -4.22
CA PRO A 65 15.04 -5.34 -5.17
C PRO A 65 15.79 -6.32 -6.09
N GLY A 66 17.11 -6.21 -6.22
CA GLY A 66 17.92 -7.07 -7.10
C GLY A 66 17.47 -7.00 -8.55
N SER A 67 17.68 -8.10 -9.29
CA SER A 67 17.27 -8.25 -10.69
C SER A 67 15.86 -8.81 -10.87
N ARG A 68 15.00 -8.71 -9.85
CA ARG A 68 13.66 -9.31 -9.88
C ARG A 68 12.76 -8.56 -10.86
N THR A 69 11.81 -9.27 -11.44
CA THR A 69 10.78 -8.65 -12.28
C THR A 69 9.72 -8.03 -11.37
N LEU A 70 9.41 -6.75 -11.59
CA LEU A 70 8.35 -6.08 -10.85
C LEU A 70 7.00 -6.46 -11.46
N VAL A 71 6.06 -6.86 -10.61
CA VAL A 71 4.74 -7.35 -11.02
C VAL A 71 3.65 -6.56 -10.32
N GLY A 72 2.75 -5.98 -11.11
CA GLY A 72 1.52 -5.34 -10.64
C GLY A 72 0.29 -6.14 -11.06
N PHE A 73 -0.86 -5.80 -10.50
CA PHE A 73 -2.14 -6.37 -10.93
C PHE A 73 -2.50 -6.00 -12.38
N GLY A 74 -3.04 -6.96 -13.13
CA GLY A 74 -3.57 -6.79 -14.49
C GLY A 74 -5.03 -6.32 -14.54
N GLU A 75 -5.57 -6.20 -15.74
CA GLU A 75 -6.90 -5.63 -16.01
C GLU A 75 -8.06 -6.43 -15.40
N MET A 76 -7.88 -7.74 -15.21
CA MET A 76 -8.89 -8.59 -14.59
C MET A 76 -8.91 -8.54 -13.06
N ASN A 77 -8.00 -7.79 -12.42
CA ASN A 77 -8.03 -7.63 -10.99
C ASN A 77 -9.24 -6.77 -10.58
N SER A 78 -9.98 -7.21 -9.57
CA SER A 78 -11.17 -6.48 -9.10
C SER A 78 -10.84 -5.05 -8.68
N CYS A 79 -9.60 -4.79 -8.24
CA CYS A 79 -9.16 -3.49 -7.75
C CYS A 79 -8.46 -2.65 -8.81
N GLY A 80 -8.62 -3.05 -10.07
CA GLY A 80 -8.03 -2.42 -11.22
C GLY A 80 -6.55 -2.76 -11.39
N PRO A 81 -6.01 -2.46 -12.57
CA PRO A 81 -4.60 -2.67 -12.84
C PRO A 81 -3.73 -1.67 -12.07
N GLN A 82 -2.61 -2.14 -11.55
CA GLN A 82 -1.57 -1.26 -11.02
C GLN A 82 -0.73 -0.77 -12.19
N ASN A 83 -1.21 0.27 -12.87
CA ASN A 83 -0.61 0.76 -14.10
C ASN A 83 0.50 1.81 -13.85
N LEU A 84 1.74 1.47 -14.18
CA LEU A 84 2.90 2.39 -14.14
C LEU A 84 3.37 2.70 -15.56
N GLU A 85 3.58 3.98 -15.85
CA GLU A 85 3.97 4.44 -17.18
C GLU A 85 5.49 4.35 -17.44
N PRO A 86 5.94 3.90 -18.63
CA PRO A 86 7.35 3.94 -19.00
C PRO A 86 7.94 5.37 -19.01
N ASN A 87 9.25 5.48 -18.76
CA ASN A 87 10.02 6.72 -18.61
C ASN A 87 9.50 7.64 -17.49
N THR A 88 8.90 7.04 -16.45
CA THR A 88 8.41 7.76 -15.27
C THR A 88 9.02 7.15 -14.02
N GLU A 89 9.41 8.01 -13.08
CA GLU A 89 9.97 7.60 -11.79
C GLU A 89 8.86 7.39 -10.76
N TYR A 90 8.94 6.28 -10.03
CA TYR A 90 8.01 5.96 -8.96
C TYR A 90 8.77 5.60 -7.69
N LEU A 91 8.23 6.01 -6.54
CA LEU A 91 8.52 5.36 -5.26
C LEU A 91 7.69 4.07 -5.19
N ILE A 92 8.37 2.93 -5.05
CA ILE A 92 7.77 1.60 -5.12
C ILE A 92 8.02 0.85 -3.82
N TYR A 93 6.95 0.28 -3.25
CA TYR A 93 7.02 -0.67 -2.15
C TYR A 93 6.78 -2.07 -2.71
N GLY A 94 7.82 -2.89 -2.68
CA GLY A 94 7.84 -4.22 -3.28
C GLY A 94 7.88 -5.32 -2.22
N LYS A 95 7.13 -6.39 -2.45
CA LYS A 95 7.20 -7.60 -1.63
C LYS A 95 7.65 -8.77 -2.47
N SER A 96 8.62 -9.52 -1.97
CA SER A 96 9.09 -10.73 -2.62
C SER A 96 7.91 -11.69 -2.68
N ASN A 97 7.47 -12.04 -3.89
CA ASN A 97 6.35 -12.96 -3.97
C ASN A 97 6.85 -14.37 -3.60
N ILE A 98 6.13 -15.02 -2.69
CA ILE A 98 6.35 -16.44 -2.38
C ILE A 98 5.35 -17.31 -3.15
N ILE A 99 4.24 -16.78 -3.70
CA ILE A 99 3.19 -17.60 -4.31
C ILE A 99 2.51 -16.88 -5.47
N THR A 100 2.86 -17.26 -6.71
CA THR A 100 2.04 -17.00 -7.90
C THR A 100 1.35 -18.31 -8.30
N LYS A 101 0.07 -18.47 -7.92
CA LYS A 101 -0.72 -19.72 -8.07
C LYS A 101 -0.23 -20.85 -7.15
N ALA A 102 -1.14 -21.77 -6.83
CA ALA A 102 -0.94 -22.82 -5.82
C ALA A 102 0.27 -23.76 -6.04
N ASN A 103 1.06 -23.62 -7.11
CA ASN A 103 2.23 -24.46 -7.41
C ASN A 103 3.35 -23.77 -8.22
N ASP A 104 3.36 -22.44 -8.41
CA ASP A 104 4.46 -21.76 -9.12
C ASP A 104 5.15 -20.74 -8.20
N PHE A 105 6.34 -21.12 -7.73
CA PHE A 105 7.23 -20.28 -6.94
C PHE A 105 8.18 -19.55 -7.90
N ASP A 106 7.77 -18.42 -8.47
CA ASP A 106 8.74 -17.54 -9.13
C ASP A 106 9.37 -16.60 -8.09
N SER A 107 10.41 -17.11 -7.44
CA SER A 107 11.24 -16.36 -6.48
C SER A 107 11.94 -15.15 -7.11
N ASN A 108 11.88 -15.01 -8.43
CA ASN A 108 12.44 -13.89 -9.16
C ASN A 108 11.43 -12.74 -9.39
N THR A 109 10.27 -12.75 -8.72
CA THR A 109 9.28 -11.69 -8.82
C THR A 109 9.20 -10.82 -7.57
N LEU A 110 8.87 -9.55 -7.79
CA LEU A 110 8.62 -8.55 -6.77
C LEU A 110 7.22 -7.97 -7.01
N GLN A 111 6.26 -8.31 -6.15
CA GLN A 111 4.90 -7.81 -6.24
C GLN A 111 4.82 -6.37 -5.73
N ILE A 112 4.14 -5.49 -6.48
CA ILE A 112 3.85 -4.12 -6.05
C ILE A 112 2.83 -4.17 -4.91
N VAL A 113 3.25 -3.72 -3.73
CA VAL A 113 2.38 -3.46 -2.58
C VAL A 113 1.69 -2.11 -2.76
N ALA A 114 2.49 -1.07 -2.97
CA ALA A 114 2.05 0.29 -3.20
C ALA A 114 3.07 1.02 -4.08
N TYR A 115 2.63 2.08 -4.74
CA TYR A 115 3.49 2.92 -5.56
C TYR A 115 2.98 4.36 -5.57
N LYS A 116 3.90 5.32 -5.77
CA LYS A 116 3.60 6.75 -5.93
C LYS A 116 4.43 7.32 -7.06
N ASN A 117 3.82 8.13 -7.92
CA ASN A 117 4.57 8.90 -8.91
C ASN A 117 5.48 9.88 -8.15
N MET A 118 6.76 9.96 -8.52
CA MET A 118 7.70 10.86 -7.86
C MET A 118 7.33 12.34 -8.00
N ASP A 119 6.53 12.71 -9.01
CA ASP A 119 5.97 14.06 -9.15
C ASP A 119 5.03 14.43 -7.98
N ASP A 120 4.40 13.43 -7.35
CA ASP A 120 3.48 13.60 -6.21
C ASP A 120 4.17 13.38 -4.85
N VAL A 121 5.43 12.93 -4.85
CA VAL A 121 6.19 12.64 -3.63
C VAL A 121 6.90 13.91 -3.15
N LYS A 122 6.58 14.33 -1.93
CA LYS A 122 7.16 15.50 -1.26
C LYS A 122 8.33 15.08 -0.36
N ASN A 123 9.22 16.03 -0.09
CA ASN A 123 10.36 15.82 0.81
C ASN A 123 9.95 15.31 2.21
N LYS A 124 8.78 15.73 2.72
CA LYS A 124 8.25 15.26 4.01
C LYS A 124 7.92 13.76 3.98
N ASP A 125 7.51 13.21 2.83
CA ASP A 125 7.18 11.79 2.72
C ASP A 125 8.46 10.94 2.79
N ILE A 126 9.50 11.39 2.08
CA ILE A 126 10.83 10.79 2.17
C ILE A 126 11.38 10.89 3.59
N GLU A 127 11.22 12.04 4.24
CA GLU A 127 11.67 12.23 5.61
C GLU A 127 10.93 11.31 6.61
N ARG A 128 9.60 11.17 6.50
CA ARG A 128 8.80 10.19 7.26
C ARG A 128 9.36 8.78 7.08
N MET A 129 9.57 8.38 5.85
CA MET A 129 10.05 7.05 5.52
C MET A 129 11.46 6.77 6.06
N GLU A 130 12.42 7.67 5.84
CA GLU A 130 13.82 7.45 6.21
C GLU A 130 14.07 7.55 7.72
N LYS A 131 13.37 8.45 8.42
CA LYS A 131 13.71 8.80 9.82
C LYS A 131 12.71 8.28 10.84
N PHE A 132 11.46 8.06 10.43
CA PHE A 132 10.37 7.96 11.38
C PHE A 132 9.60 6.63 11.33
N TYR A 133 9.55 5.96 10.19
CA TYR A 133 8.89 4.66 10.11
C TYR A 133 9.58 3.61 10.97
N ASP A 134 8.81 3.01 11.89
CA ASP A 134 9.23 1.96 12.80
C ASP A 134 8.29 0.76 12.66
N CYS A 135 8.78 -0.29 12.01
CA CYS A 135 8.00 -1.50 11.74
C CYS A 135 7.83 -2.41 12.96
N SER A 136 8.39 -2.05 14.12
CA SER A 136 8.12 -2.74 15.38
C SER A 136 6.86 -2.22 16.09
N CYS A 137 6.29 -1.11 15.60
CA CYS A 137 5.05 -0.54 16.10
C CYS A 137 3.86 -0.92 15.23
N LYS A 138 2.72 -1.23 15.87
CA LYS A 138 1.45 -1.49 15.17
C LYS A 138 0.59 -0.23 15.14
N ILE A 139 -0.07 0.02 14.02
CA ILE A 139 -1.00 1.12 13.84
C ILE A 139 -2.42 0.57 13.90
N ASN A 140 -3.24 1.12 14.79
CA ASN A 140 -4.66 0.84 14.91
C ASN A 140 -5.47 1.98 14.27
N HIS A 141 -6.58 1.61 13.62
CA HIS A 141 -7.46 2.54 12.91
C HIS A 141 -8.88 2.43 13.41
N ASP A 142 -9.54 3.57 13.58
CA ASP A 142 -10.96 3.65 13.83
C ASP A 142 -11.69 3.76 12.49
N TYR A 143 -11.84 2.63 11.79
CA TYR A 143 -12.45 2.63 10.46
C TYR A 143 -13.92 3.04 10.48
N ASP A 144 -14.65 2.75 11.58
CA ASP A 144 -16.04 3.18 11.74
C ASP A 144 -16.12 4.71 11.79
N ALA A 145 -15.26 5.37 12.60
CA ALA A 145 -15.19 6.83 12.62
C ALA A 145 -14.77 7.40 11.26
N PHE A 146 -13.80 6.77 10.59
CA PHE A 146 -13.30 7.20 9.29
C PHE A 146 -14.40 7.22 8.22
N ILE A 147 -15.26 6.20 8.18
CA ILE A 147 -16.38 6.12 7.23
C ILE A 147 -17.65 6.84 7.70
N ASN A 148 -17.55 7.69 8.74
CA ASN A 148 -18.66 8.42 9.36
C ASN A 148 -19.78 7.52 9.92
N MET A 149 -19.42 6.32 10.39
CA MET A 149 -20.31 5.46 11.17
C MET A 149 -20.17 5.72 12.67
N PRO A 150 -21.20 5.43 13.48
CA PRO A 150 -21.09 5.53 14.94
C PRO A 150 -19.96 4.65 15.47
N SER A 151 -18.96 5.27 16.09
CA SER A 151 -17.83 4.57 16.70
C SER A 151 -17.82 4.76 18.22
N SER A 152 -17.43 3.70 18.94
CA SER A 152 -17.11 3.77 20.37
C SER A 152 -15.72 4.34 20.65
N GLY A 153 -14.95 4.63 19.60
CA GLY A 153 -13.52 4.94 19.69
C GLY A 153 -12.66 3.68 19.80
N LEU A 154 -11.36 3.85 19.57
CA LEU A 154 -10.36 2.85 19.87
C LEU A 154 -10.03 2.82 21.37
N PRO A 155 -9.74 1.63 21.93
CA PRO A 155 -9.18 1.55 23.29
C PRO A 155 -7.81 2.25 23.36
N GLU A 156 -7.35 2.55 24.58
CA GLU A 156 -5.99 3.07 24.79
C GLU A 156 -4.95 2.10 24.18
N PRO A 157 -3.98 2.60 23.39
CA PRO A 157 -3.02 1.74 22.70
C PRO A 157 -2.07 1.06 23.69
N ALA A 158 -1.69 -0.19 23.41
CA ALA A 158 -0.61 -0.84 24.14
C ALA A 158 0.75 -0.17 23.83
N SER A 159 1.79 -0.49 24.61
CA SER A 159 3.11 0.16 24.48
C SER A 159 3.78 -0.04 23.11
N ASN A 160 3.36 -1.04 22.33
CA ASN A 160 3.86 -1.29 20.98
C ASN A 160 2.87 -0.83 19.88
N GLU A 161 1.87 -0.02 20.22
CA GLU A 161 0.82 0.40 19.31
C GLU A 161 0.66 1.93 19.26
N CYS A 162 0.10 2.44 18.18
CA CYS A 162 -0.44 3.79 18.09
C CYS A 162 -1.86 3.72 17.55
N ASN A 163 -2.74 4.59 18.04
CA ASN A 163 -4.01 4.85 17.38
C ASN A 163 -3.81 6.00 16.38
N ALA A 164 -4.11 5.76 15.10
CA ALA A 164 -4.14 6.82 14.11
C ALA A 164 -5.28 7.81 14.42
N PRO A 165 -5.12 9.11 14.13
CA PRO A 165 -6.20 10.08 14.22
C PRO A 165 -7.40 9.66 13.34
N SER A 166 -8.63 10.01 13.74
CA SER A 166 -9.84 9.65 12.98
C SER A 166 -9.89 10.25 11.57
N ASP A 167 -9.19 11.35 11.35
CA ASP A 167 -9.07 12.08 10.09
C ASP A 167 -7.75 11.79 9.35
N PHE A 168 -7.12 10.64 9.63
CA PHE A 168 -5.88 10.27 8.98
C PHE A 168 -6.04 10.14 7.45
N CYS A 169 -4.93 10.32 6.76
CA CYS A 169 -4.77 9.99 5.35
C CYS A 169 -3.42 9.26 5.18
N PRO A 170 -3.13 8.67 4.01
CA PRO A 170 -1.91 7.89 3.84
C PRO A 170 -0.62 8.64 4.23
N ASN A 171 -0.59 9.94 3.96
CA ASN A 171 0.54 10.81 4.21
C ASN A 171 0.46 11.62 5.53
N SER A 172 -0.51 11.38 6.42
CA SER A 172 -0.75 12.27 7.57
C SER A 172 0.30 12.17 8.70
N GLY A 173 0.92 11.00 8.90
CA GLY A 173 1.76 10.77 10.07
C GLY A 173 2.53 9.46 10.06
N PHE A 174 3.00 9.08 11.25
CA PHE A 174 3.79 7.87 11.49
C PHE A 174 3.63 7.41 12.95
N CYS A 175 3.94 6.15 13.21
CA CYS A 175 4.00 5.57 14.54
C CYS A 175 5.43 5.10 14.83
N LYS A 176 6.05 5.65 15.89
CA LYS A 176 7.47 5.41 16.19
C LYS A 176 7.68 5.09 17.66
N LYS A 177 8.59 4.15 17.95
CA LYS A 177 9.03 3.86 19.31
C LYS A 177 9.87 5.01 19.86
N SER A 178 9.44 5.54 21.00
CA SER A 178 10.18 6.50 21.80
C SER A 178 11.39 5.86 22.48
N ILE A 179 12.24 6.69 23.08
CA ILE A 179 13.42 6.24 23.85
C ILE A 179 13.00 5.37 25.04
N GLU A 180 11.81 5.60 25.59
CA GLU A 180 11.23 4.82 26.70
C GLU A 180 10.63 3.48 26.24
N GLY A 181 10.71 3.17 24.94
CA GLY A 181 10.22 1.92 24.37
C GLY A 181 8.73 1.91 24.03
N GLN A 182 8.03 3.02 24.24
CA GLN A 182 6.60 3.17 23.91
C GLN A 182 6.41 3.73 22.50
N CYS A 183 5.56 3.10 21.69
CA CYS A 183 5.14 3.60 20.39
C CYS A 183 4.22 4.83 20.56
N THR A 184 4.51 5.88 19.80
CA THR A 184 3.79 7.15 19.86
C THR A 184 3.50 7.65 18.45
N TRP A 185 2.33 8.25 18.28
CA TRP A 185 1.93 8.84 17.01
C TRP A 185 2.65 10.18 16.81
N GLY A 186 3.23 10.37 15.63
CA GLY A 186 3.83 11.62 15.18
C GLY A 186 3.14 12.15 13.93
N SER A 187 3.07 13.48 13.82
CA SER A 187 2.52 14.18 12.66
C SER A 187 3.66 14.84 11.87
N LEU A 188 3.85 14.39 10.63
CA LEU A 188 4.78 15.01 9.69
C LEU A 188 4.30 14.79 8.26
N GLY A 189 3.16 15.36 7.89
CA GLY A 189 2.67 15.28 6.53
C GLY A 189 1.32 15.94 6.38
N ASP A 190 0.85 15.97 5.14
CA ASP A 190 -0.34 16.71 4.74
C ASP A 190 -1.25 15.76 3.94
N CYS A 191 -2.55 15.95 4.02
CA CYS A 191 -3.50 15.21 3.20
C CYS A 191 -3.68 15.95 1.88
N TYR A 192 -3.14 15.38 0.81
CA TYR A 192 -3.15 15.93 -0.54
C TYR A 192 -3.37 14.81 -1.55
#